data_AF-A0A4Y9XY43-F1
#
_entry.id   AF-A0A4Y9XY43-F1
#
_cell.length_a   1.000
_cell.length_b   1.000
_cell.length_c   1.000
_cell.angle_alpha   90.00
_cell.angle_beta   90.00
_cell.angle_gamma   90.00
#
_symmetry.space_group_name_H-M   'P 1'
#
loop_
_entity.id
_entity.type
_entity.pdbx_description
1 polymer ?
#
loop_
_entity_poly.entity_id
_entity_poly.type
_entity_poly.pdbx_seq_one_letter_code
_entity_poly.pdbx_strand_id
1 'polypeptide(L)'
;MSTNTSKFTPTTTPASAPAPALPLSSLSLTFLGTASAQPSATRNHSALALRVGGALWLFDCGEGTQRQMQRARGRAHGARRKGEEVLIEDGAGDHIFGLIPLMASRLNGAGGMIDAAEDTRAAGAAVAKDTIPPLEIYGPPGTRAYVRTGLTYTHTLLGAPYVVHELHFPPSTTFPFPTSSDLGLPLHPLELPGLNIAPSPNGTWPSIFASPELTVHAA
;
A
#
# COMPACT_ATOMS: atom_id res chain seq x y z
N MET A 1 -23.00 -37.15 54.56
CA MET A 1 -22.80 -36.87 53.12
C MET A 1 -22.80 -35.36 52.95
N SER A 2 -21.62 -34.75 52.90
CA SER A 2 -21.46 -33.28 52.87
C SER A 2 -20.94 -32.87 51.49
N THR A 3 -21.74 -32.09 50.77
CA THR A 3 -21.44 -31.63 49.40
C THR A 3 -20.47 -30.44 49.45
N ASN A 4 -19.30 -30.61 48.84
CA ASN A 4 -18.26 -29.60 48.73
C ASN A 4 -18.46 -28.81 47.41
N THR A 5 -18.94 -27.57 47.49
CA THR A 5 -19.04 -26.65 46.35
C THR A 5 -17.87 -25.68 46.35
N SER A 6 -16.82 -26.03 45.60
CA SER A 6 -15.69 -25.16 45.29
C SER A 6 -16.15 -23.99 44.40
N LYS A 7 -16.14 -22.77 44.94
CA LYS A 7 -16.34 -21.52 44.18
C LYS A 7 -15.10 -21.24 43.33
N PHE A 8 -15.25 -21.35 42.02
CA PHE A 8 -14.27 -20.87 41.03
C PHE A 8 -14.23 -19.33 41.10
N THR A 9 -13.07 -18.76 41.40
CA THR A 9 -12.82 -17.31 41.28
C THR A 9 -11.98 -17.10 40.02
N PRO A 10 -12.46 -16.33 39.02
CA PRO A 10 -11.67 -16.05 37.83
C PRO A 10 -10.60 -15.01 38.16
N THR A 11 -9.34 -15.38 37.97
CA THR A 11 -8.19 -14.48 38.05
C THR A 11 -8.22 -13.56 36.82
N THR A 12 -8.72 -12.35 36.99
CA THR A 12 -8.63 -11.29 35.97
C THR A 12 -7.19 -10.77 35.97
N THR A 13 -6.39 -11.16 34.98
CA THR A 13 -5.13 -10.48 34.68
C THR A 13 -5.48 -9.04 34.26
N PRO A 14 -4.93 -8.00 34.90
CA PRO A 14 -5.19 -6.63 34.45
C PRO A 14 -4.61 -6.44 33.05
N ALA A 15 -5.45 -5.98 32.12
CA ALA A 15 -5.01 -5.56 30.80
C ALA A 15 -3.91 -4.50 30.94
N SER A 16 -2.76 -4.73 30.31
CA SER A 16 -1.66 -3.75 30.33
C SER A 16 -2.16 -2.43 29.78
N ALA A 17 -1.94 -1.33 30.51
CA ALA A 17 -2.29 0.01 30.06
C ALA A 17 -1.67 0.28 28.68
N PRO A 18 -2.40 0.93 27.75
CA PRO A 18 -1.86 1.28 26.46
C PRO A 18 -0.63 2.17 26.67
N ALA A 19 0.45 1.87 25.95
CA ALA A 19 1.66 2.68 25.98
C ALA A 19 1.30 4.16 25.69
N PRO A 20 1.95 5.13 26.36
CA PRO A 20 1.65 6.54 26.16
C PRO A 20 1.90 6.92 24.70
N ALA A 21 0.87 7.48 24.05
CA ALA A 21 0.96 7.95 22.68
C ALA A 21 2.07 9.00 22.58
N LEU A 22 3.08 8.73 21.74
CA LEU A 22 4.11 9.71 21.42
C LEU A 22 3.44 10.94 20.80
N PRO A 23 3.83 12.17 21.16
CA PRO A 23 3.26 13.37 20.57
C PRO A 23 3.46 13.37 19.05
N LEU A 24 2.38 13.49 18.28
CA LEU A 24 2.42 13.59 16.82
C LEU A 24 3.20 14.85 16.45
N SER A 25 4.46 14.70 16.04
CA SER A 25 5.35 15.84 15.77
C SER A 25 4.89 16.69 14.57
N SER A 26 4.11 16.11 13.66
CA SER A 26 3.32 16.81 12.63
C SER A 26 2.33 15.85 11.94
N LEU A 27 1.07 16.28 11.77
CA LEU A 27 0.07 15.63 10.93
C LEU A 27 -0.28 16.59 9.79
N SER A 28 -0.29 16.10 8.55
CA SER A 28 -0.69 16.88 7.38
C SER A 28 -1.50 16.03 6.42
N LEU A 29 -2.59 16.60 5.92
CA LEU A 29 -3.49 15.95 4.97
C LEU A 29 -3.59 16.83 3.72
N THR A 30 -3.37 16.24 2.56
CA THR A 30 -3.37 16.91 1.26
C THR A 30 -4.27 16.16 0.28
N PHE A 31 -5.33 16.82 -0.19
CA PHE A 31 -6.14 16.31 -1.28
C PHE A 31 -5.40 16.55 -2.60
N LEU A 32 -4.96 15.47 -3.25
CA LEU A 32 -4.30 15.49 -4.55
C LEU A 32 -5.34 15.39 -5.67
N GLY A 33 -6.46 14.74 -5.40
CA GLY A 33 -7.66 14.80 -6.21
C GLY A 33 -8.89 14.40 -5.41
N THR A 34 -10.06 14.73 -5.97
CA THR A 34 -11.34 14.62 -5.28
C THR A 34 -12.47 14.14 -6.18
N ALA A 35 -12.22 13.98 -7.48
CA ALA A 35 -13.22 13.50 -8.43
C ALA A 35 -13.29 11.98 -8.42
N SER A 36 -14.50 11.45 -8.62
CA SER A 36 -14.76 10.02 -8.87
C SER A 36 -15.19 9.84 -10.33
N ALA A 37 -14.92 8.66 -10.87
CA ALA A 37 -15.10 8.20 -12.24
C ALA A 37 -14.36 9.04 -13.30
N GLN A 38 -14.78 10.29 -13.51
CA GLN A 38 -14.21 11.18 -14.52
C GLN A 38 -13.57 12.39 -13.86
N PRO A 39 -12.31 12.72 -14.21
CA PRO A 39 -11.69 13.94 -13.75
C PRO A 39 -12.28 15.13 -14.52
N SER A 40 -12.12 16.33 -13.99
CA SER A 40 -12.44 17.57 -14.69
C SER A 40 -11.19 18.42 -14.86
N ALA A 41 -11.31 19.51 -15.62
CA ALA A 41 -10.22 20.49 -15.74
C ALA A 41 -9.75 21.04 -14.39
N THR A 42 -10.59 21.01 -13.35
CA THR A 42 -10.30 21.56 -12.02
C THR A 42 -10.17 20.51 -10.91
N ARG A 43 -10.56 19.24 -11.17
CA ARG A 43 -10.57 18.18 -10.17
C ARG A 43 -9.94 16.91 -10.73
N ASN A 44 -8.82 16.51 -10.15
CA ASN A 44 -8.16 15.23 -10.44
C ASN A 44 -8.94 14.06 -9.82
N HIS A 45 -8.73 12.84 -10.33
CA HIS A 45 -9.22 11.59 -9.75
C HIS A 45 -8.81 11.40 -8.28
N SER A 46 -9.48 10.48 -7.56
CA SER A 46 -9.26 10.22 -6.14
C SER A 46 -7.79 10.01 -5.80
N ALA A 47 -7.29 10.81 -4.86
CA ALA A 47 -5.97 10.65 -4.25
C ALA A 47 -5.86 11.57 -3.02
N LEU A 48 -5.54 10.98 -1.88
CA LEU A 48 -5.38 11.65 -0.60
C LEU A 48 -4.02 11.29 0.02
N ALA A 49 -3.18 12.30 0.27
CA ALA A 49 -1.90 12.10 0.94
C ALA A 49 -2.00 12.51 2.41
N LEU A 50 -1.73 11.57 3.31
CA LEU A 50 -1.62 11.75 4.74
C LEU A 50 -0.15 11.59 5.17
N ARG A 51 0.38 12.57 5.90
CA ARG A 51 1.71 12.51 6.51
C ARG A 51 1.59 12.52 8.01
N VAL A 52 2.10 11.48 8.66
CA VAL A 52 2.11 11.30 10.12
C VAL A 52 3.48 10.76 10.52
N GLY A 53 4.13 11.38 11.51
CA GLY A 53 5.41 10.87 12.02
C GLY A 53 6.56 10.82 11.01
N GLY A 54 6.42 11.50 9.86
CA GLY A 54 7.39 11.45 8.76
C GLY A 54 7.11 10.40 7.68
N ALA A 55 6.21 9.46 7.94
CA ALA A 55 5.69 8.50 6.96
C ALA A 55 4.66 9.18 6.02
N LEU A 56 4.51 8.64 4.81
CA LEU A 56 3.57 9.13 3.81
C LEU A 56 2.62 8.01 3.40
N TRP A 57 1.35 8.23 3.67
CA TRP A 57 0.24 7.36 3.36
C TRP A 57 -0.53 7.97 2.19
N LEU A 58 -0.67 7.22 1.10
CA LEU A 58 -1.48 7.62 -0.03
C LEU A 58 -2.73 6.73 -0.09
N PHE A 59 -3.90 7.33 0.06
CA PHE A 59 -5.18 6.66 -0.16
C PHE A 59 -5.66 6.99 -1.57
N ASP A 60 -5.86 5.94 -2.37
CA ASP A 60 -6.04 5.94 -3.81
C ASP A 60 -4.91 6.60 -4.60
N CYS A 61 -4.81 6.18 -5.85
CA CYS A 61 -3.86 6.71 -6.79
C CYS A 61 -4.48 6.81 -8.18
N GLY A 62 -5.49 7.67 -8.32
CA GLY A 62 -6.09 7.99 -9.61
C GLY A 62 -5.12 8.60 -10.62
N GLU A 63 -5.52 8.66 -11.88
CA GLU A 63 -4.68 9.19 -12.96
C GLU A 63 -4.15 10.60 -12.62
N GLY A 64 -2.89 10.88 -12.94
CA GLY A 64 -2.30 12.22 -12.70
C GLY A 64 -1.88 12.50 -11.26
N THR A 65 -2.08 11.58 -10.30
CA THR A 65 -1.67 11.73 -8.90
C THR A 65 -0.21 12.14 -8.75
N GLN A 66 0.71 11.50 -9.50
CA GLN A 66 2.13 11.88 -9.50
C GLN A 66 2.37 13.37 -9.83
N ARG A 67 1.59 13.94 -10.76
CA ARG A 67 1.70 15.35 -11.16
C ARG A 67 1.14 16.26 -10.08
N GLN A 68 0.07 15.84 -9.40
CA GLN A 68 -0.50 16.60 -8.29
C GLN A 68 0.46 16.64 -7.10
N MET A 69 1.13 15.52 -6.79
CA MET A 69 2.21 15.50 -5.79
C MET A 69 3.36 16.45 -6.16
N GLN A 70 3.78 16.44 -7.43
CA GLN A 70 4.82 17.33 -7.92
C GLN A 70 4.41 18.81 -7.93
N ARG A 71 3.12 19.13 -7.94
CA ARG A 71 2.57 20.50 -7.88
C ARG A 71 2.39 21.00 -6.46
N ALA A 72 2.00 20.13 -5.54
CA ALA A 72 1.81 20.42 -4.12
C ALA A 72 3.14 20.73 -3.38
N ARG A 73 4.17 21.23 -4.08
CA ARG A 73 5.55 21.37 -3.62
C ARG A 73 5.62 22.09 -2.27
N GLY A 74 6.03 21.32 -1.27
CA GLY A 74 6.41 21.73 0.09
C GLY A 74 7.15 20.56 0.76
N ARG A 75 7.74 20.78 1.94
CA ARG A 75 8.49 19.75 2.72
C ARG A 75 7.68 18.45 2.99
N ALA A 76 6.37 18.46 2.74
CA ALA A 76 5.45 17.35 2.93
C ALA A 76 5.56 16.23 1.86
N HIS A 77 5.98 16.53 0.63
CA HIS A 77 5.96 15.57 -0.50
C HIS A 77 7.34 15.41 -1.17
N GLY A 78 8.42 15.70 -0.42
CA GLY A 78 9.81 15.64 -0.88
C GLY A 78 10.32 14.21 -1.13
N ALA A 79 11.65 14.05 -1.21
CA ALA A 79 12.31 12.76 -1.46
C ALA A 79 11.72 11.62 -0.60
N ARG A 80 11.55 10.45 -1.22
CA ARG A 80 11.00 9.24 -0.60
C ARG A 80 11.70 8.97 0.74
N ARG A 81 10.89 8.82 1.80
CA ARG A 81 11.37 8.48 3.13
C ARG A 81 11.05 7.02 3.43
N LYS A 82 11.59 6.49 4.54
CA LYS A 82 11.16 5.20 5.08
C LYS A 82 9.70 5.30 5.51
N GLY A 83 8.89 4.29 5.18
CA GLY A 83 7.45 4.25 5.48
C GLY A 83 6.65 5.06 4.46
N GLU A 84 6.66 4.60 3.20
CA GLU A 84 5.67 5.07 2.22
C GLU A 84 4.73 3.91 1.90
N GLU A 85 3.45 4.16 2.11
CA GLU A 85 2.39 3.20 1.96
C GLU A 85 1.32 3.73 1.00
N VAL A 86 0.81 2.86 0.12
CA VAL A 86 -0.30 3.17 -0.79
C VAL A 86 -1.44 2.22 -0.48
N LEU A 87 -2.64 2.76 -0.28
CA LEU A 87 -3.87 2.02 -0.05
C LEU A 87 -4.79 2.30 -1.22
N ILE A 88 -5.16 1.26 -1.94
CA ILE A 88 -6.12 1.32 -3.05
C ILE A 88 -7.45 0.80 -2.53
N GLU A 89 -8.48 1.65 -2.55
CA GLU A 89 -9.80 1.31 -2.04
C GLU A 89 -10.45 0.17 -2.85
N ASP A 90 -10.47 0.30 -4.17
CA ASP A 90 -11.06 -0.69 -5.07
C ASP A 90 -10.31 -0.83 -6.42
N GLY A 91 -10.83 -1.69 -7.30
CA GLY A 91 -10.25 -1.92 -8.63
C GLY A 91 -10.70 -0.92 -9.70
N ALA A 92 -11.48 0.11 -9.36
CA ALA A 92 -11.96 1.08 -10.34
C ALA A 92 -10.80 1.97 -10.84
N GLY A 93 -10.87 2.32 -12.12
CA GLY A 93 -9.76 3.00 -12.80
C GLY A 93 -9.38 4.34 -12.18
N ASP A 94 -10.37 5.08 -11.70
CA ASP A 94 -10.20 6.35 -11.01
C ASP A 94 -9.49 6.25 -9.66
N HIS A 95 -9.32 5.05 -9.11
CA HIS A 95 -8.60 4.80 -7.87
C HIS A 95 -7.20 4.22 -8.09
N ILE A 96 -6.89 3.65 -9.27
CA ILE A 96 -5.63 2.90 -9.49
C ILE A 96 -4.82 3.31 -10.72
N PHE A 97 -5.39 4.00 -11.71
CA PHE A 97 -4.68 4.27 -12.99
C PHE A 97 -3.40 5.12 -12.85
N GLY A 98 -3.25 5.87 -11.77
CA GLY A 98 -2.03 6.61 -11.47
C GLY A 98 -0.94 5.78 -10.80
N LEU A 99 -1.19 4.54 -10.39
CA LEU A 99 -0.27 3.77 -9.55
C LEU A 99 1.04 3.44 -10.28
N ILE A 100 0.99 2.88 -11.48
CA ILE A 100 2.18 2.57 -12.29
C ILE A 100 3.06 3.81 -12.53
N PRO A 101 2.52 4.95 -13.04
CA PRO A 101 3.34 6.13 -13.23
C PRO A 101 3.84 6.74 -11.90
N LEU A 102 3.08 6.64 -10.81
CA LEU A 102 3.57 7.02 -9.48
C LEU A 102 4.77 6.17 -9.06
N MET A 103 4.69 4.85 -9.21
CA MET A 103 5.79 3.93 -8.90
C MET A 103 7.04 4.29 -9.72
N ALA A 104 6.90 4.53 -11.02
CA ALA A 104 8.00 4.96 -11.86
C ALA A 104 8.63 6.29 -11.36
N SER A 105 7.82 7.30 -11.04
CA SER A 105 8.32 8.58 -10.52
C SER A 105 8.95 8.47 -9.13
N ARG A 106 8.46 7.60 -8.25
CA ARG A 106 8.87 7.52 -6.83
C ARG A 106 10.02 6.55 -6.59
N LEU A 107 10.14 5.49 -7.40
CA LEU A 107 11.09 4.41 -7.20
C LEU A 107 12.25 4.47 -8.20
N ASN A 108 12.58 5.67 -8.70
CA ASN A 108 13.60 5.88 -9.73
C ASN A 108 13.39 4.97 -10.94
N GLY A 109 12.14 4.81 -11.36
CA GLY A 109 11.77 3.95 -12.46
C GLY A 109 12.07 4.59 -13.80
N ALA A 110 12.61 3.81 -14.72
CA ALA A 110 12.76 4.18 -16.12
C ALA A 110 12.27 3.02 -16.99
N GLY A 111 11.79 3.36 -18.18
CA GLY A 111 11.43 2.40 -19.21
C GLY A 111 12.31 2.57 -20.43
N GLY A 112 12.51 1.48 -21.17
CA GLY A 112 13.24 1.46 -22.42
C GLY A 112 13.59 0.03 -22.77
N MET A 113 13.61 -0.30 -24.06
CA MET A 113 14.16 -1.57 -24.58
C MET A 113 15.69 -1.63 -24.43
N ILE A 114 16.23 -1.03 -23.38
CA ILE A 114 17.63 -1.18 -22.99
C ILE A 114 17.72 -2.59 -22.43
N ASP A 115 18.75 -3.34 -22.82
CA ASP A 115 18.96 -4.68 -22.30
C ASP A 115 18.99 -4.59 -20.76
N ALA A 116 18.18 -5.40 -20.09
CA ALA A 116 18.13 -5.44 -18.63
C ALA A 116 19.51 -5.75 -18.03
N ALA A 117 20.40 -6.40 -18.80
CA ALA A 117 21.79 -6.62 -18.43
C ALA A 117 22.63 -5.32 -18.37
N GLU A 118 22.24 -4.27 -19.08
CA GLU A 118 22.94 -2.98 -19.12
C GLU A 118 22.35 -1.94 -18.15
N ASP A 119 21.12 -2.14 -17.66
CA ASP A 119 20.54 -1.25 -16.64
C ASP A 119 21.06 -1.57 -15.23
N THR A 120 21.81 -0.62 -14.67
CA THR A 120 22.35 -0.68 -13.30
C THR A 120 21.31 -0.99 -12.21
N ARG A 121 20.01 -0.70 -12.43
CA ARG A 121 18.93 -1.03 -11.49
C ARG A 121 18.68 -2.53 -11.38
N ALA A 122 18.74 -3.24 -12.52
CA ALA A 122 18.54 -4.68 -12.56
C ALA A 122 19.74 -5.40 -11.93
N ALA A 123 20.96 -4.96 -12.23
CA ALA A 123 22.18 -5.48 -11.61
C ALA A 123 22.23 -5.22 -10.09
N GLY A 124 21.73 -4.06 -9.65
CA GLY A 124 21.68 -3.68 -8.23
C GLY A 124 20.50 -4.28 -7.44
N ALA A 125 19.68 -5.14 -8.04
CA ALA A 125 18.39 -5.53 -7.48
C ALA A 125 18.49 -6.23 -6.12
N ALA A 126 19.44 -7.16 -5.97
CA ALA A 126 19.66 -7.88 -4.72
C ALA A 126 20.04 -6.89 -3.59
N VAL A 127 21.00 -6.00 -3.85
CA VAL A 127 21.45 -4.99 -2.89
C VAL A 127 20.31 -4.04 -2.53
N ALA A 128 19.53 -3.61 -3.52
CA ALA A 128 18.39 -2.71 -3.31
C ALA A 128 17.32 -3.35 -2.40
N LYS A 129 17.02 -4.64 -2.60
CA LYS A 129 16.07 -5.39 -1.76
C LYS A 129 16.49 -5.45 -0.29
N ASP A 130 17.79 -5.51 -0.02
CA ASP A 130 18.32 -5.60 1.35
C ASP A 130 18.53 -4.23 2.02
N THR A 131 18.76 -3.17 1.23
CA THR A 131 19.19 -1.86 1.77
C THR A 131 18.13 -0.77 1.71
N ILE A 132 17.14 -0.89 0.82
CA ILE A 132 16.12 0.13 0.59
C ILE A 132 14.78 -0.38 1.12
N PRO A 133 14.09 0.35 2.02
CA PRO A 133 12.74 -0.02 2.44
C PRO A 133 11.78 -0.08 1.24
N PRO A 134 10.92 -1.11 1.11
CA PRO A 134 10.01 -1.24 -0.02
C PRO A 134 8.88 -0.21 0.03
N LEU A 135 8.30 0.09 -1.14
CA LEU A 135 6.98 0.72 -1.21
C LEU A 135 5.94 -0.35 -0.90
N GLU A 136 5.14 -0.14 0.13
CA GLU A 136 4.08 -1.07 0.49
C GLU A 136 2.77 -0.64 -0.16
N ILE A 137 2.13 -1.56 -0.88
CA ILE A 137 0.87 -1.33 -1.56
C ILE A 137 -0.15 -2.29 -0.98
N TYR A 138 -1.27 -1.77 -0.49
CA TYR A 138 -2.41 -2.53 0.00
C TYR A 138 -3.58 -2.27 -0.96
N GLY A 139 -4.26 -3.31 -1.40
CA GLY A 139 -5.41 -3.16 -2.31
C GLY A 139 -6.26 -4.44 -2.40
N PRO A 140 -7.36 -4.42 -3.15
CA PRO A 140 -8.20 -5.60 -3.37
C PRO A 140 -7.47 -6.70 -4.17
N PRO A 141 -8.03 -7.91 -4.27
CA PRO A 141 -7.50 -8.95 -5.13
C PRO A 141 -7.42 -8.48 -6.58
N GLY A 142 -6.28 -8.69 -7.22
CA GLY A 142 -6.01 -8.22 -8.59
C GLY A 142 -5.09 -6.99 -8.64
N THR A 143 -4.89 -6.26 -7.54
CA THR A 143 -3.92 -5.15 -7.49
C THR A 143 -2.50 -5.63 -7.82
N ARG A 144 -2.09 -6.81 -7.32
CA ARG A 144 -0.77 -7.36 -7.62
C ARG A 144 -0.62 -7.69 -9.10
N ALA A 145 -1.66 -8.29 -9.67
CA ALA A 145 -1.74 -8.60 -11.08
C ALA A 145 -1.65 -7.33 -11.95
N TYR A 146 -2.39 -6.28 -11.58
CA TYR A 146 -2.36 -4.99 -12.25
C TYR A 146 -0.95 -4.38 -12.26
N VAL A 147 -0.29 -4.31 -11.09
CA VAL A 147 1.06 -3.77 -10.95
C VAL A 147 2.06 -4.54 -11.81
N ARG A 148 2.07 -5.88 -11.68
CA ARG A 148 3.01 -6.74 -12.41
C ARG A 148 2.82 -6.65 -13.92
N THR A 149 1.58 -6.66 -14.39
CA THR A 149 1.24 -6.51 -15.82
C THR A 149 1.73 -5.16 -16.35
N GLY A 150 1.41 -4.07 -15.63
CA GLY A 150 1.80 -2.72 -16.00
C GLY A 150 3.31 -2.62 -16.19
N LEU A 151 4.09 -2.96 -15.17
CA LEU A 151 5.55 -2.89 -15.23
C LEU A 151 6.17 -3.79 -16.31
N THR A 152 5.63 -5.00 -16.49
CA THR A 152 6.12 -5.96 -17.49
C THR A 152 5.94 -5.42 -18.91
N TYR A 153 4.72 -5.00 -19.27
CA TYR A 153 4.41 -4.60 -20.64
C TYR A 153 4.86 -3.17 -20.98
N THR A 154 5.15 -2.33 -19.98
CA THR A 154 5.81 -1.05 -20.19
C THR A 154 7.33 -1.13 -20.10
N HIS A 155 7.90 -2.33 -19.93
CA HIS A 155 9.35 -2.55 -19.76
C HIS A 155 9.96 -1.62 -18.71
N THR A 156 9.24 -1.38 -17.62
CA THR A 156 9.64 -0.42 -16.60
C THR A 156 10.47 -1.13 -15.54
N LEU A 157 11.73 -0.72 -15.42
CA LEU A 157 12.64 -1.14 -14.37
C LEU A 157 12.61 -0.12 -13.24
N LEU A 158 12.42 -0.61 -12.01
CA LEU A 158 12.44 0.20 -10.80
C LEU A 158 13.83 0.15 -10.15
N GLY A 159 14.19 1.21 -9.42
CA GLY A 159 15.43 1.30 -8.64
C GLY A 159 15.25 1.09 -7.12
N ALA A 160 14.02 0.88 -6.64
CA ALA A 160 13.72 0.53 -5.25
C ALA A 160 12.66 -0.59 -5.16
N PRO A 161 12.69 -1.43 -4.11
CA PRO A 161 11.76 -2.54 -3.96
C PRO A 161 10.33 -2.08 -3.71
N TYR A 162 9.38 -2.96 -4.05
CA TYR A 162 7.97 -2.79 -3.73
C TYR A 162 7.35 -4.13 -3.33
N VAL A 163 6.23 -4.06 -2.61
CA VAL A 163 5.44 -5.22 -2.21
C VAL A 163 3.96 -4.89 -2.35
N VAL A 164 3.16 -5.89 -2.77
CA VAL A 164 1.71 -5.74 -2.93
C VAL A 164 0.97 -6.75 -2.05
N HIS A 165 0.32 -6.25 -1.02
CA HIS A 165 -0.58 -6.97 -0.13
C HIS A 165 -2.01 -6.87 -0.65
N GLU A 166 -2.67 -8.02 -0.81
CA GLU A 166 -4.07 -8.07 -1.25
C GLU A 166 -4.98 -8.33 -0.06
N LEU A 167 -5.98 -7.46 0.15
CA LEU A 167 -7.04 -7.62 1.13
C LEU A 167 -8.11 -8.53 0.53
N HIS A 168 -8.10 -9.81 0.91
CA HIS A 168 -9.03 -10.79 0.36
C HIS A 168 -10.36 -10.70 1.08
N PHE A 169 -11.44 -10.71 0.31
CA PHE A 169 -12.79 -10.68 0.84
C PHE A 169 -13.24 -12.06 1.34
N PRO A 170 -14.31 -12.14 2.15
CA PRO A 170 -14.85 -13.42 2.57
C PRO A 170 -15.16 -14.32 1.36
N PRO A 171 -15.05 -15.66 1.48
CA PRO A 171 -15.31 -16.58 0.37
C PRO A 171 -16.71 -16.48 -0.26
N SER A 172 -17.67 -15.88 0.46
CA SER A 172 -19.03 -15.60 -0.03
C SER A 172 -19.11 -14.46 -1.04
N THR A 173 -18.04 -13.66 -1.17
CA THR A 173 -18.01 -12.50 -2.06
C THR A 173 -17.70 -12.93 -3.48
N THR A 174 -18.70 -12.83 -4.36
CA THR A 174 -18.52 -13.10 -5.79
C THR A 174 -18.08 -11.83 -6.50
N PHE A 175 -16.93 -11.91 -7.19
CA PHE A 175 -16.48 -10.84 -8.07
C PHE A 175 -16.88 -11.14 -9.52
N PRO A 176 -17.34 -10.14 -10.29
CA PRO A 176 -17.61 -10.30 -11.72
C PRO A 176 -16.32 -10.42 -12.56
N PHE A 177 -15.14 -10.26 -11.95
CA PHE A 177 -13.85 -10.25 -12.62
C PHE A 177 -12.86 -11.22 -11.96
N PRO A 178 -11.81 -11.66 -12.69
CA PRO A 178 -10.78 -12.53 -12.13
C PRO A 178 -10.08 -11.87 -10.93
N THR A 179 -10.02 -12.58 -9.82
CA THR A 179 -9.29 -12.16 -8.60
C THR A 179 -7.94 -12.86 -8.45
N SER A 180 -7.57 -13.71 -9.43
CA SER A 180 -6.31 -14.44 -9.44
C SER A 180 -5.13 -13.47 -9.52
N SER A 181 -4.21 -13.61 -8.57
CA SER A 181 -2.89 -12.97 -8.64
C SER A 181 -1.85 -13.82 -9.38
N ASP A 182 -2.21 -15.05 -9.77
CA ASP A 182 -1.39 -15.92 -10.62
C ASP A 182 -1.63 -15.55 -12.07
N LEU A 183 -0.74 -14.71 -12.60
CA LEU A 183 -0.72 -14.30 -14.00
C LEU A 183 0.21 -15.18 -14.85
N GLY A 184 0.92 -16.16 -14.25
CA GLY A 184 2.01 -16.85 -14.92
C GLY A 184 3.18 -15.93 -15.36
N LEU A 185 3.16 -14.65 -14.99
CA LEU A 185 4.22 -13.68 -15.27
C LEU A 185 5.35 -13.82 -14.25
N PRO A 186 6.62 -13.69 -14.67
CA PRO A 186 7.74 -13.66 -13.74
C PRO A 186 7.65 -12.45 -12.80
N LEU A 187 8.21 -12.59 -11.60
CA LEU A 187 8.33 -11.47 -10.67
C LEU A 187 9.22 -10.39 -11.28
N HIS A 188 8.82 -9.13 -11.11
CA HIS A 188 9.71 -8.01 -11.44
C HIS A 188 10.96 -8.09 -10.55
N PRO A 189 12.18 -7.73 -11.03
CA PRO A 189 13.41 -7.89 -10.24
C PRO A 189 13.38 -7.27 -8.85
N LEU A 190 12.64 -6.16 -8.68
CA LEU A 190 12.43 -5.45 -7.42
C LEU A 190 11.12 -5.77 -6.69
N GLU A 191 10.35 -6.74 -7.16
CA GLU A 191 9.16 -7.22 -6.46
C GLU A 191 9.57 -8.11 -5.28
N LEU A 192 8.99 -7.85 -4.11
CA LEU A 192 9.06 -8.71 -2.93
C LEU A 192 7.74 -9.51 -2.77
N PRO A 193 7.77 -10.70 -2.14
CA PRO A 193 6.56 -11.46 -1.87
C PRO A 193 5.58 -10.67 -0.98
N GLY A 194 4.36 -10.48 -1.49
CA GLY A 194 3.28 -9.85 -0.73
C GLY A 194 2.41 -10.84 0.02
N LEU A 195 1.53 -10.32 0.87
CA LEU A 195 0.59 -11.11 1.67
C LEU A 195 -0.80 -11.12 1.03
N ASN A 196 -1.54 -12.20 1.23
CA ASN A 196 -2.99 -12.24 1.03
C ASN A 196 -3.64 -12.22 2.41
N ILE A 197 -4.27 -11.10 2.77
CA ILE A 197 -4.78 -10.84 4.11
C ILE A 197 -6.27 -11.15 4.13
N ALA A 198 -6.65 -12.19 4.87
CA ALA A 198 -8.05 -12.57 5.05
C ALA A 198 -8.78 -11.58 6.00
N PRO A 199 -10.09 -11.38 5.85
CA PRO A 199 -10.85 -10.54 6.75
C PRO A 199 -11.09 -11.28 8.07
N SER A 200 -11.26 -10.52 9.14
CA SER A 200 -11.77 -11.06 10.39
C SER A 200 -13.26 -11.42 10.27
N PRO A 201 -13.84 -12.18 11.23
CA PRO A 201 -15.23 -12.66 11.12
C PRO A 201 -16.30 -11.58 10.97
N ASN A 202 -16.01 -10.32 11.32
CA ASN A 202 -16.93 -9.20 11.16
C ASN A 202 -16.79 -8.47 9.81
N GLY A 203 -15.95 -8.98 8.90
CA GLY A 203 -15.71 -8.38 7.59
C GLY A 203 -14.62 -7.31 7.54
N THR A 204 -13.96 -7.00 8.66
CA THR A 204 -12.89 -5.99 8.73
C THR A 204 -11.50 -6.62 8.74
N TRP A 205 -10.48 -5.88 8.30
CA TRP A 205 -9.07 -6.24 8.41
C TRP A 205 -8.42 -5.37 9.50
N PRO A 206 -8.40 -5.84 10.76
CA PRO A 206 -7.80 -5.08 11.83
C PRO A 206 -6.27 -5.05 11.70
N SER A 207 -5.67 -3.89 11.95
CA SER A 207 -4.22 -3.74 12.10
C SER A 207 -3.43 -4.23 10.88
N ILE A 208 -3.89 -3.88 9.66
CA ILE A 208 -3.15 -4.16 8.41
C ILE A 208 -1.77 -3.49 8.41
N PHE A 209 -1.63 -2.43 9.21
CA PHE A 209 -0.36 -1.82 9.58
C PHE A 209 -0.41 -1.35 11.03
N ALA A 210 0.72 -1.46 11.73
CA ALA A 210 0.88 -0.90 13.07
C ALA A 210 2.31 -0.37 13.29
N SER A 211 2.40 0.88 13.74
CA SER A 211 3.58 1.51 14.32
C SER A 211 3.23 2.14 15.67
N PRO A 212 4.22 2.59 16.46
CA PRO A 212 3.95 3.34 17.70
C PRO A 212 3.10 4.61 17.49
N GLU A 213 3.11 5.19 16.29
CA GLU A 213 2.43 6.45 15.96
C GLU A 213 1.13 6.27 15.18
N LEU A 214 0.95 5.17 14.45
CA LEU A 214 -0.20 4.94 13.57
C LEU A 214 -0.57 3.47 13.49
N THR A 215 -1.86 3.17 13.64
CA THR A 215 -2.43 1.86 13.30
C THR A 215 -3.48 2.06 12.22
N VAL A 216 -3.50 1.18 11.22
CA VAL A 216 -4.44 1.23 10.10
C VAL A 216 -5.30 -0.02 10.10
N HIS A 217 -6.60 0.18 9.97
CA HIS A 217 -7.61 -0.86 9.82
C HIS A 217 -8.33 -0.65 8.49
N ALA A 218 -8.74 -1.73 7.82
CA ALA A 218 -9.67 -1.66 6.69
C ALA A 218 -11.01 -2.29 7.09
N ALA A 219 -12.11 -1.82 6.52
CA ALA A 219 -13.47 -2.26 6.82
C ALA A 219 -14.32 -2.27 5.56
#